data_AF-A0A1G0MDH1-F1
#
_entry.id   AF-A0A1G0MDH1-F1
#
_cell.length_a   1.000
_cell.length_b   1.000
_cell.length_c   1.000
_cell.angle_alpha   90.00
_cell.angle_beta   90.00
_cell.angle_gamma   90.00
#
_symmetry.space_group_name_H-M   'P 1'
#
loop_
_entity.id
_entity.type
_entity.pdbx_description
1 polymer ?
#
loop_
_entity_poly.entity_id
_entity_poly.type
_entity_poly.pdbx_seq_one_letter_code
_entity_poly.pdbx_strand_id
1 'polypeptide(L)' 'MRVASSTTLFGSGSVQYNSQTHQMVTNVRLNWIYAPLSDVFIVLQERRDLERHVVLDRALTLKATRLFGF' A
#
# COMPACT_ATOMS: atom_id res chain seq x y z
N MET A 1 -8.24 7.67 -0.52
CA MET A 1 -8.03 8.54 0.65
C MET A 1 -6.54 8.62 0.96
N ARG A 2 -5.99 9.81 1.16
CA ARG A 2 -4.59 10.01 1.60
C ARG A 2 -4.62 10.58 3.01
N VAL A 3 -3.77 10.06 3.89
CA VAL A 3 -3.67 10.50 5.29
C VAL A 3 -2.21 10.86 5.55
N ALA A 4 -1.97 12.05 6.07
CA ALA A 4 -0.66 12.49 6.52
C ALA A 4 -0.75 12.75 8.02
N SER A 5 -0.01 11.99 8.83
CA SER A 5 -0.01 12.14 10.29
C SER A 5 1.18 12.97 10.78
N SER A 6 2.26 13.02 9.99
CA SER A 6 3.45 13.85 10.23
C SER A 6 4.24 14.01 8.91
N THR A 7 5.25 14.89 8.86
CA THR A 7 6.16 15.02 7.71
C THR A 7 7.01 13.77 7.48
N THR A 8 7.01 12.83 8.43
CA THR A 8 7.74 11.56 8.37
C THR A 8 6.83 10.35 8.12
N LEU A 9 5.51 10.46 8.27
CA LEU A 9 4.59 9.32 8.15
C LEU A 9 3.42 9.66 7.22
N PHE A 10 3.38 8.97 6.09
CA PHE A 10 2.38 9.15 5.05
C PHE A 10 1.69 7.82 4.73
N GLY A 11 0.36 7.85 4.69
CA GLY A 11 -0.46 6.73 4.26
C GLY A 11 -1.30 7.10 3.04
N SER A 12 -1.49 6.16 2.14
CA SER A 12 -2.49 6.26 1.09
C SER A 12 -3.23 4.93 0.92
N GLY A 13 -4.54 5.03 0.74
CA GLY A 13 -5.40 3.89 0.49
C GLY A 13 -6.33 4.17 -0.68
N SER A 14 -6.46 3.24 -1.60
CA SER A 14 -7.49 3.25 -2.63
C SER A 14 -8.26 1.93 -2.63
N VAL A 15 -9.54 2.06 -2.90
CA VAL A 15 -10.45 0.94 -3.12
C VAL A 15 -11.12 1.23 -4.44
N GLN A 16 -11.05 0.29 -5.37
CA GLN A 16 -11.62 0.39 -6.70
C GLN A 16 -12.54 -0.81 -6.92
N TYR A 17 -13.71 -0.54 -7.47
CA TYR A 17 -14.67 -1.57 -7.83
C TYR A 17 -14.86 -1.56 -9.34
N ASN A 18 -14.77 -2.74 -9.97
CA ASN A 18 -15.01 -2.93 -11.39
C ASN A 18 -16.35 -3.65 -11.58
N SER A 19 -17.33 -2.94 -12.15
CA SER A 19 -18.68 -3.47 -12.38
C SER A 19 -18.77 -4.50 -13.51
N GLN A 20 -17.81 -4.54 -14.44
CA GLN A 20 -17.82 -5.51 -15.54
C GLN A 20 -17.35 -6.89 -15.08
N THR A 21 -16.43 -6.94 -14.13
CA THR A 21 -15.82 -8.18 -13.63
C THR A 21 -16.22 -8.51 -12.19
N HIS A 22 -17.01 -7.64 -11.54
CA HIS A 22 -17.36 -7.70 -10.12
C HIS A 22 -16.14 -7.83 -9.19
N GLN A 23 -15.00 -7.28 -9.62
CA GLN A 23 -13.76 -7.32 -8.87
C GLN A 23 -13.58 -6.06 -8.03
N MET A 24 -13.11 -6.26 -6.81
CA MET A 24 -12.69 -5.20 -5.91
C MET A 24 -11.17 -5.25 -5.74
N VAL A 25 -10.52 -4.12 -6.02
CA VAL A 25 -9.08 -3.93 -5.85
C VAL A 25 -8.87 -2.96 -4.69
N THR A 26 -8.15 -3.42 -3.67
CA THR A 26 -7.74 -2.63 -2.52
C THR A 26 -6.23 -2.45 -2.53
N ASN A 27 -5.79 -1.21 -2.45
CA ASN A 27 -4.37 -0.87 -2.41
C ASN A 27 -4.12 0.03 -1.20
N VAL A 28 -3.24 -0.39 -0.31
CA VAL A 28 -2.86 0.38 0.89
C VAL A 28 -1.35 0.52 0.90
N ARG A 29 -0.87 1.74 1.04
CA ARG A 29 0.54 2.08 1.13
C ARG A 29 0.80 2.89 2.39
N LEU A 30 1.83 2.50 3.11
CA LEU A 30 2.39 3.25 4.22
C LEU A 30 3.85 3.56 3.90
N ASN A 31 4.25 4.80 4.14
CA ASN A 31 5.62 5.27 3.99
C ASN A 31 6.05 5.98 5.27
N TRP A 32 7.14 5.51 5.85
CA TRP A 32 7.76 6.07 7.04
C TRP A 32 9.21 6.47 6.76
N ILE A 33 9.49 7.77 6.88
CA ILE A 33 10.81 8.37 6.70
C ILE A 33 11.45 8.50 8.07
N TYR A 34 12.40 7.63 8.39
CA TYR A 34 13.12 7.65 9.66
C TYR A 34 14.20 8.74 9.70
N ALA A 35 14.92 8.93 8.59
CA ALA A 35 15.94 9.96 8.44
C ALA A 35 16.00 10.43 6.97
N PRO A 36 16.65 11.57 6.65
CA PRO A 36 16.85 11.98 5.26
C PRO A 36 17.48 10.84 4.45
N LEU A 37 16.87 10.49 3.31
CA LEU A 37 17.27 9.37 2.44
C LEU A 37 17.23 7.97 3.10
N SER A 38 16.59 7.82 4.27
CA SER A 38 16.33 6.53 4.90
C SER A 38 14.84 6.35 5.20
N ASP A 39 14.19 5.54 4.38
CA ASP A 39 12.75 5.31 4.40
C ASP A 39 12.41 3.82 4.46
N VAL A 40 11.23 3.53 5.00
CA VAL A 40 10.60 2.22 4.96
C VAL A 40 9.22 2.40 4.39
N PHE A 41 8.89 1.65 3.34
CA PHE A 41 7.52 1.60 2.84
C PHE A 41 6.98 0.18 2.77
N ILE A 42 5.68 0.10 3.01
CA ILE A 42 4.89 -1.12 2.99
C ILE A 42 3.73 -0.89 2.01
N VAL A 43 3.52 -1.84 1.11
CA VAL A 43 2.41 -1.84 0.17
C VAL A 43 1.66 -3.15 0.30
N LEU A 44 0.38 -3.06 0.65
CA LEU A 44 -0.58 -4.13 0.63
C LEU A 44 -1.45 -3.96 -0.62
N GLN A 45 -1.53 -5.00 -1.43
CA GLN A 45 -2.44 -5.05 -2.56
C GLN A 45 -3.29 -6.30 -2.46
N GLU A 46 -4.58 -6.13 -2.62
CA GLU A 46 -5.52 -7.25 -2.68
C GLU A 46 -6.47 -7.03 -3.84
N ARG A 47 -6.74 -8.10 -4.57
CA ARG A 47 -7.81 -8.16 -5.55
C ARG A 47 -8.71 -9.33 -5.19
N ARG A 48 -10.00 -9.06 -5.04
CA ARG A 48 -11.00 -10.07 -4.71
C ARG A 48 -12.20 -10.00 -5.65
N ASP A 49 -12.75 -11.15 -5.96
CA ASP A 49 -14.02 -11.30 -6.65
C ASP A 49 -15.14 -11.19 -5.61
N LEU A 50 -16.04 -10.21 -5.76
CA LEU A 50 -17.11 -9.98 -4.81
C LEU A 50 -18.30 -10.92 -5.00
N GLU A 51 -18.52 -11.45 -6.21
CA GLU A 51 -19.58 -12.43 -6.44
C GLU A 51 -19.19 -13.78 -5.86
N ARG A 52 -17.99 -14.24 -6.19
CA ARG A 52 -17.48 -15.55 -5.75
C ARG A 52 -16.92 -15.52 -4.34
N HIS A 53 -16.74 -14.34 -3.77
CA HIS A 53 -16.13 -14.11 -2.45
C HIS A 53 -14.69 -14.67 -2.34
N VAL A 54 -13.98 -14.82 -3.47
CA VAL A 54 -12.63 -15.38 -3.54
C VAL A 54 -11.59 -14.27 -3.65
N VAL A 55 -10.48 -14.40 -2.94
CA VAL A 55 -9.30 -13.56 -3.13
C VAL A 55 -8.54 -14.07 -4.36
N LEU A 56 -8.47 -13.24 -5.40
CA LEU A 56 -7.79 -13.56 -6.66
C LEU A 56 -6.29 -13.35 -6.53
N ASP A 57 -5.89 -12.28 -5.87
CA ASP A 57 -4.49 -11.92 -5.70
C ASP A 57 -4.30 -11.15 -4.39
N ARG A 58 -3.17 -11.40 -3.73
CA ARG A 58 -2.76 -10.70 -2.51
C ARG A 58 -1.25 -10.60 -2.47
N ALA A 59 -0.75 -9.37 -2.41
CA ALA A 59 0.67 -9.09 -2.32
C ALA A 59 0.95 -8.16 -1.14
N LEU A 60 1.98 -8.51 -0.37
CA LEU A 60 2.59 -7.65 0.64
C LEU A 60 4.01 -7.35 0.17
N THR A 61 4.31 -6.09 -0.10
CA THR A 61 5.64 -5.61 -0.48
C THR A 61 6.19 -4.75 0.64
N LEU A 62 7.42 -5.04 1.05
CA LEU A 62 8.16 -4.23 2.02
C LEU A 62 9.50 -3.82 1.39
N LYS A 63 9.85 -2.54 1.52
CA LYS A 63 11.17 -2.03 1.13
C LYS A 63 11.69 -1.13 2.25
N ALA A 64 12.96 -1.30 2.56
CA ALA A 64 13.70 -0.46 3.48
C ALA A 64 14.95 0.07 2.79
N THR A 65 15.22 1.36 2.96
CA THR A 65 16.40 2.06 2.46
C THR A 65 17.12 2.67 3.66
N ARG A 66 18.44 2.51 3.71
CA ARG A 66 19.28 3.16 4.72
C ARG A 66 20.52 3.74 4.06
N LEU A 67 20.75 5.03 4.28
CA LEU A 67 22.00 5.67 3.91
C LEU A 67 23.07 5.36 4.96
N PHE A 68 24.21 4.83 4.52
CA PHE A 68 25.40 4.67 5.35
C PHE A 68 26.36 5.81 5.02
N GLY A 69 26.73 6.62 6.02
CA GLY A 69 27.77 7.64 5.87
C GLY A 69 29.15 6.96 5.78
N PHE A 70 30.04 7.56 5.00
CA PHE A 70 31.47 7.23 4.95
C PHE A 70 32.27 8.26 5.73
#